data_AF-A0AA87CU46-F1
#
_entry.id   AF-A0AA87CU46-F1
#
_cell.length_a   1.000
_cell.length_b   1.000
_cell.length_c   1.000
_cell.angle_alpha   90.00
_cell.angle_beta   90.00
_cell.angle_gamma   90.00
#
_symmetry.space_group_name_H-M   'P 1'
#
loop_
_entity.id
_entity.type
_entity.pdbx_description
1 polymer ?
#
loop_
_entity_poly.entity_id
_entity_poly.type
_entity_poly.pdbx_seq_one_letter_code
_entity_poly.pdbx_strand_id
1 'polypeptide(L)' 'MVSNNAARRLLGMPYKLSRSKKNIRVSVVAKENVTEQLPAELQNQPVVAALNNKATEKKTYHSTTVFYPEYVIS' A
#
# COMPACT_ATOMS: atom_id res chain seq x y z
N MET A 1 -8.79 7.59 -1.77
CA MET A 1 -8.07 6.30 -1.95
C MET A 1 -7.36 6.30 -3.28
N VAL A 2 -6.06 6.01 -3.32
CA VAL A 2 -5.27 5.94 -4.56
C VAL A 2 -5.61 4.65 -5.32
N SER A 3 -5.67 4.71 -6.67
CA SER A 3 -5.92 3.53 -7.50
C SER A 3 -4.81 2.48 -7.35
N ASN A 4 -5.13 1.21 -7.61
CA ASN A 4 -4.16 0.10 -7.45
C ASN A 4 -2.89 0.31 -8.28
N ASN A 5 -3.03 0.80 -9.52
CA ASN A 5 -1.88 1.08 -10.38
C ASN A 5 -1.03 2.26 -9.86
N ALA A 6 -1.67 3.31 -9.35
CA ALA A 6 -0.96 4.44 -8.78
C ALA A 6 -0.26 4.06 -7.47
N ALA A 7 -0.89 3.24 -6.62
CA ALA A 7 -0.25 2.68 -5.44
C ALA A 7 0.97 1.82 -5.80
N ARG A 8 0.85 0.97 -6.84
CA ARG A 8 1.97 0.18 -7.35
C ARG A 8 3.09 1.04 -7.92
N ARG A 9 2.76 2.12 -8.63
CA ARG A 9 3.74 3.11 -9.12
C ARG A 9 4.53 3.73 -7.97
N LEU A 10 3.83 4.20 -6.94
CA LEU A 10 4.44 4.82 -5.77
C LEU A 10 5.37 3.86 -5.01
N LEU A 11 5.05 2.56 -5.02
CA LEU A 11 5.79 1.52 -4.33
C LEU A 11 6.82 0.79 -5.22
N GLY A 12 7.07 1.27 -6.45
CA GLY A 12 8.00 0.62 -7.38
C GLY A 12 7.60 -0.81 -7.80
N MET A 13 6.32 -1.17 -7.64
CA MET A 13 5.80 -2.50 -7.95
C MET A 13 5.46 -2.66 -9.44
N PRO A 14 5.60 -3.88 -9.99
CA PRO A 14 5.24 -4.13 -11.39
C PRO A 14 3.73 -3.96 -11.62
N TYR A 15 3.38 -3.29 -12.72
CA TYR A 15 2.00 -3.09 -13.17
C TYR A 15 1.37 -4.35 -13.76
N LYS A 16 2.18 -5.18 -14.44
CA LYS A 16 1.73 -6.44 -15.02
C LYS A 16 1.76 -7.51 -13.95
N LEU A 17 0.59 -8.03 -13.62
CA LEU A 17 0.43 -9.08 -12.62
C LEU A 17 0.35 -10.45 -13.29
N SER A 18 1.12 -11.40 -12.77
CA SER A 18 0.92 -12.82 -13.06
C SER A 18 -0.50 -13.25 -12.63
N ARG A 19 -1.02 -14.34 -13.23
CA ARG A 19 -2.34 -14.87 -12.87
C ARG A 19 -2.50 -15.10 -11.36
N SER A 20 -1.46 -15.59 -10.70
CA SER A 20 -1.40 -15.82 -9.26
C SER A 20 -1.51 -14.55 -8.40
N LYS A 21 -1.12 -13.38 -8.92
CA LYS A 21 -1.09 -12.11 -8.18
C LYS A 21 -2.27 -11.19 -8.49
N LYS A 22 -3.21 -11.62 -9.34
CA LYS A 22 -4.43 -10.84 -9.69
C LYS A 22 -5.34 -10.56 -8.49
N ASN A 23 -5.28 -11.42 -7.47
CA ASN A 23 -6.06 -11.27 -6.24
C ASN A 23 -5.44 -10.26 -5.26
N ILE A 24 -4.21 -9.78 -5.53
CA ILE A 24 -3.50 -8.84 -4.65
C ILE A 24 -3.78 -7.40 -5.09
N ARG A 25 -4.54 -6.68 -4.28
CA ARG A 25 -4.74 -5.24 -4.41
C ARG A 25 -3.82 -4.49 -3.48
N VAL A 26 -3.23 -3.42 -3.99
CA VAL A 26 -2.38 -2.52 -3.22
C VAL A 26 -3.04 -1.15 -3.22
N SER A 27 -3.08 -0.50 -2.07
CA SER A 27 -3.66 0.82 -1.88
C SER A 27 -2.80 1.61 -0.91
N VAL A 28 -2.62 2.90 -1.18
CA VAL A 28 -1.95 3.82 -0.26
C VAL A 28 -3.02 4.48 0.60
N VAL A 29 -2.85 4.42 1.92
CA VAL A 29 -3.80 4.92 2.91
C VAL A 29 -3.08 5.87 3.85
N ALA A 30 -3.66 7.05 4.08
CA ALA A 30 -3.18 7.97 5.10
C ALA A 30 -3.52 7.42 6.48
N LYS A 31 -2.64 7.60 7.47
CA LYS A 31 -2.81 7.07 8.83
C LYS A 31 -4.18 7.40 9.44
N GLU A 32 -4.69 8.60 9.19
CA GLU A 32 -5.99 9.08 9.67
C GLU A 32 -7.18 8.22 9.22
N ASN A 33 -7.05 7.55 8.07
CA ASN A 33 -8.09 6.71 7.48
C ASN A 33 -7.92 5.22 7.82
N VAL A 34 -6.95 4.85 8.67
CA VAL A 34 -6.72 3.47 9.07
C VAL A 34 -7.48 3.19 10.36
N THR A 35 -8.54 2.39 10.26
CA THR A 35 -9.40 1.97 11.38
C THR A 35 -8.86 0.78 12.17
N GLU A 36 -7.85 0.09 11.64
CA GLU A 36 -7.24 -1.11 12.23
C GLU A 36 -5.95 -0.76 12.96
N GLN A 37 -5.60 -1.54 14.00
CA GLN A 37 -4.33 -1.38 14.71
C GLN A 37 -3.16 -1.57 13.74
N LEU A 38 -2.52 -0.46 13.38
CA LEU A 38 -1.28 -0.47 12.60
C LEU A 38 -0.17 -1.14 13.43
N PRO A 39 0.68 -1.96 12.79
CA PRO A 39 1.90 -2.46 13.42
C PRO A 39 2.71 -1.31 14.05
N ALA A 40 3.30 -1.53 15.21
CA ALA A 40 4.02 -0.49 15.97
C ALA A 40 5.08 0.24 15.13
N GLU A 41 5.72 -0.48 14.21
CA GLU A 41 6.74 0.02 13.26
C GLU A 41 6.20 1.05 12.26
N LEU A 42 4.88 1.06 12.01
CA LEU A 42 4.21 1.91 11.02
C LEU A 42 3.42 3.06 11.68
N GLN A 43 3.40 3.15 13.01
CA GLN A 43 2.66 4.19 13.72
C GLN A 43 3.23 5.59 13.49
N ASN A 44 4.52 5.72 13.20
CA ASN A 44 5.18 7.01 12.97
C ASN A 44 5.14 7.47 11.51
N GLN A 45 4.66 6.64 10.59
CA GLN A 45 4.58 6.97 9.16
C GLN A 45 3.26 7.70 8.86
N PRO A 46 3.29 8.87 8.17
CA PRO A 46 2.06 9.60 7.82
C PRO A 46 1.21 8.84 6.79
N VAL A 47 1.88 8.07 5.93
CA VAL A 47 1.27 7.31 4.84
C VAL A 47 1.75 5.87 4.92
N VAL A 48 0.83 4.92 4.72
CA VAL A 48 1.08 3.48 4.79
C VAL A 48 0.54 2.78 3.54
N ALA A 49 1.26 1.78 3.04
CA ALA A 49 0.80 0.90 1.99
C ALA A 49 -0.01 -0.26 2.57
N ALA A 50 -1.27 -0.40 2.16
CA ALA A 50 -2.11 -1.55 2.47
C ALA A 50 -2.14 -2.52 1.29
N LEU A 51 -1.78 -3.77 1.55
CA LEU A 51 -1.90 -4.89 0.63
C LEU A 51 -3.09 -5.75 1.09
N ASN A 52 -4.09 -5.83 0.23
CA ASN A 52 -5.29 -6.64 0.41
C ASN A 52 -5.23 -7.86 -0.52
N ASN A 53 -5.22 -9.06 0.06
CA ASN A 53 -5.36 -10.27 -0.71
C ASN A 53 -6.83 -10.70 -0.75
N LYS A 54 -7.46 -10.64 -1.92
CA LYS A 54 -8.86 -11.09 -2.12
C LYS A 54 -9.06 -12.58 -1.87
N ALA A 55 -8.03 -13.41 -2.04
CA ALA A 55 -8.17 -14.86 -1.90
C ALA A 55 -8.20 -15.32 -0.45
N THR A 56 -7.52 -14.60 0.44
CA THR A 56 -7.40 -14.95 1.86
C THR A 56 -8.07 -13.94 2.79
N GLU A 57 -8.66 -12.88 2.22
CA GLU A 57 -9.21 -11.71 2.93
C GLU A 57 -8.23 -11.04 3.91
N LYS A 58 -6.93 -11.35 3.78
CA LYS A 58 -5.89 -10.81 4.66
C LYS A 58 -5.47 -9.43 4.17
N LYS A 59 -5.45 -8.50 5.12
CA LYS A 59 -4.93 -7.14 4.96
C LYS A 59 -3.60 -7.04 5.69
N THR A 60 -2.59 -6.58 4.97
CA THR A 60 -1.22 -6.42 5.48
C THR A 60 -0.76 -5.01 5.20
N TYR A 61 -0.04 -4.41 6.15
CA TYR A 61 0.42 -3.04 6.08
C TYR A 61 1.94 -3.02 5.95
N HIS A 62 2.44 -2.15 5.08
CA HIS A 62 3.86 -1.99 4.80
C HIS A 62 4.22 -0.51 4.76
N SER A 63 5.48 -0.20 5.10
CA SER A 63 5.98 1.17 4.99
C SER A 63 6.00 1.60 3.52
N THR A 64 5.61 2.84 3.28
CA THR A 64 5.66 3.47 1.95
C THR A 64 7.08 3.91 1.58
N THR A 65 8.03 3.82 2.51
CA THR A 65 9.43 4.25 2.32
C THR A 65 10.25 3.22 1.53
N VAL A 66 10.01 3.09 0.22
CA VAL A 66 11.07 2.68 -0.71
C VAL A 66 10.74 3.23 -2.11
N PHE A 67 11.30 4.40 -2.46
CA PHE A 67 11.82 4.80 -3.80
C PHE A 67 11.56 6.23 -4.28
N TYR A 68 10.55 6.98 -3.80
CA TYR A 68 10.27 8.32 -4.34
C TYR A 68 10.48 9.45 -3.34
N PRO A 69 11.15 10.55 -3.75
CA PRO A 69 11.31 11.75 -2.93
C PRO A 69 9.96 12.41 -2.64
N GLU A 70 9.85 13.01 -1.46
CA GLU A 70 8.62 13.53 -0.83
C GLU A 70 7.79 14.48 -1.71
N TYR A 71 8.40 15.13 -2.70
CA TYR A 71 7.72 16.07 -3.61
C TYR A 71 6.68 15.43 -4.55
N VAL A 72 6.65 14.10 -4.68
CA VAL A 72 5.69 13.40 -5.58
C VAL A 72 4.32 13.18 -4.92
N ILE A 73 4.22 13.35 -3.60
CA ILE A 73 2.99 13.09 -2.82
C ILE A 73 2.14 14.37 -2.66
N SER A 74 2.56 15.50 -3.26
CA SER A 74 1.85 16.78 -3.29
C SER A 74 0.47 16.72 -3.95
#